data_AF-A0AAU5Z1F2-F1
#
_entry.id   AF-A0AAU5Z1F2-F1
#
_cell.length_a   1.000
_cell.length_b   1.000
_cell.length_c   1.000
_cell.angle_alpha   90.00
_cell.angle_beta   90.00
_cell.angle_gamma   90.00
#
_symmetry.space_group_name_H-M   'P 1'
#
loop_
_entity.id
_entity.type
_entity.pdbx_description
1 polymer ?
#
loop_
_entity_poly.entity_id
_entity_poly.type
_entity_poly.pdbx_seq_one_letter_code
_entity_poly.pdbx_strand_id
1 'polypeptide(L)'
;MDQLNDVQDAPEEIRFAVVLNGGVSLAVWMGGVVREIDRVTRGKGPYGPLLQLLDVKARADVIAGTSAGGINGAALALSQANAHADPKR
;
A
#
# COMPACT_ATOMS: atom_id res chain seq x y z
N MET A 1 -27.16 -34.35 2.30
CA MET A 1 -27.08 -33.38 1.19
C MET A 1 -26.38 -32.19 1.80
N ASP A 2 -25.05 -32.28 1.83
CA ASP A 2 -24.20 -31.42 2.65
C ASP A 2 -24.20 -30.01 2.05
N GLN A 3 -24.79 -29.08 2.79
CA GLN A 3 -24.46 -27.67 2.66
C GLN A 3 -23.04 -27.50 3.22
N LEU A 4 -22.04 -27.78 2.38
CA LEU A 4 -20.68 -27.37 2.66
C LEU A 4 -20.69 -25.84 2.69
N ASN A 5 -20.51 -25.29 3.89
CA ASN A 5 -20.27 -23.88 4.13
C ASN A 5 -19.30 -23.34 3.07
N ASP A 6 -19.80 -22.46 2.21
CA ASP A 6 -18.98 -21.54 1.44
C ASP A 6 -18.38 -20.55 2.45
N VAL A 7 -17.38 -21.01 3.21
CA VAL A 7 -16.44 -20.11 3.85
C VAL A 7 -15.72 -19.49 2.68
N GLN A 8 -16.20 -18.33 2.22
CA GLN A 8 -15.41 -17.45 1.38
C GLN A 8 -14.15 -17.16 2.19
N ASP A 9 -13.10 -17.94 1.98
CA ASP A 9 -11.80 -17.67 2.56
C ASP A 9 -11.44 -16.25 2.13
N ALA A 10 -11.24 -15.38 3.12
CA ALA A 10 -10.87 -14.01 2.84
C ALA A 10 -9.58 -14.06 1.99
N PRO A 11 -9.49 -13.25 0.92
CA PRO A 11 -8.32 -13.27 0.04
C PRO A 11 -7.06 -13.04 0.86
N GLU A 12 -5.99 -13.78 0.54
CA GLU A 12 -4.74 -13.72 1.27
C GLU A 12 -4.21 -12.28 1.31
N GLU A 13 -3.72 -11.82 2.47
CA GLU A 13 -3.23 -10.45 2.62
C GLU A 13 -1.71 -10.41 2.76
N ILE A 14 -1.03 -9.84 1.76
CA ILE A 14 0.39 -9.55 1.81
C ILE A 14 0.62 -8.28 2.65
N ARG A 15 1.18 -8.48 3.83
CA ARG A 15 1.39 -7.44 4.83
C ARG A 15 2.88 -7.12 4.96
N PHE A 16 3.24 -5.85 4.81
CA PHE A 16 4.64 -5.43 4.84
C PHE A 16 4.87 -4.18 5.69
N ALA A 17 6.11 -4.05 6.14
CA ALA A 17 6.63 -2.88 6.82
C ALA A 17 7.60 -2.13 5.89
N VAL A 18 7.56 -0.80 5.91
CA VAL A 18 8.44 0.04 5.10
C VAL A 18 9.23 1.00 6.00
N VAL A 19 10.52 1.12 5.71
CA VAL A 19 11.42 2.08 6.36
C VAL A 19 12.03 2.99 5.30
N LEU A 20 11.75 4.28 5.40
CA LEU A 20 12.24 5.30 4.48
C LEU A 20 13.39 6.07 5.11
N ASN A 21 14.62 5.75 4.69
CA ASN A 21 15.82 6.43 5.16
C ASN A 21 15.95 7.81 4.53
N GLY A 22 16.19 8.83 5.36
CA GLY A 22 16.25 10.23 4.90
C GLY A 22 17.43 10.57 4.00
N GLY A 23 17.38 11.79 3.44
CA GLY A 23 18.39 12.36 2.57
C GLY A 23 17.75 13.29 1.54
N VAL A 24 18.30 14.49 1.34
CA VAL A 24 17.68 15.52 0.47
C VAL A 24 17.53 15.06 -0.97
N SER A 25 18.59 14.49 -1.57
CA SER A 25 18.56 14.01 -2.95
C SER A 25 17.61 12.82 -3.15
N LEU A 26 17.37 12.05 -2.09
CA LEU A 26 16.50 10.88 -2.13
C LEU A 26 15.03 11.22 -1.87
N ALA A 27 14.72 12.44 -1.40
CA ALA A 27 13.36 12.88 -1.04
C ALA A 27 12.37 12.71 -2.19
N VAL A 28 12.75 13.14 -3.40
CA VAL A 28 11.91 13.06 -4.60
C VAL A 28 11.72 11.62 -5.06
N TRP A 29 12.80 10.83 -5.02
CA TRP A 29 12.75 9.41 -5.38
C TRP A 29 11.84 8.61 -4.44
N MET A 30 11.95 8.84 -3.12
CA MET A 30 11.05 8.25 -2.13
C MET A 30 9.60 8.63 -2.36
N GLY A 31 9.33 9.84 -2.84
CA GLY A 31 7.97 10.26 -3.23
C GLY A 31 7.39 9.38 -4.34
N GLY A 32 8.18 9.04 -5.36
CA GLY A 32 7.77 8.07 -6.39
C GLY A 32 7.51 6.68 -5.82
N VAL A 33 8.41 6.18 -4.96
CA VAL A 33 8.26 4.86 -4.32
C VAL A 33 7.01 4.77 -3.47
N VAL A 34 6.76 5.77 -2.61
CA VAL A 34 5.56 5.87 -1.78
C VAL A 34 4.28 5.88 -2.64
N ARG A 35 4.31 6.53 -3.80
CA ARG A 35 3.16 6.55 -4.72
C ARG A 35 2.85 5.18 -5.33
N GLU A 36 3.87 4.40 -5.67
CA GLU A 36 3.64 3.03 -6.15
C GLU A 36 3.21 2.09 -5.01
N ILE A 37 3.75 2.27 -3.81
CA ILE A 37 3.28 1.55 -2.61
C ILE A 37 1.78 1.84 -2.36
N ASP A 38 1.35 3.09 -2.41
CA ASP A 38 -0.08 3.44 -2.29
C ASP A 38 -0.94 2.85 -3.41
N ARG A 39 -0.41 2.74 -4.64
CA ARG A 39 -1.14 2.11 -5.74
C ARG A 39 -1.31 0.62 -5.55
N VAL A 40 -0.28 -0.10 -5.11
CA VAL A 40 -0.40 -1.54 -4.87
C VAL A 40 -1.33 -1.82 -3.69
N THR A 41 -1.26 -1.07 -2.58
CA THR A 41 -2.18 -1.26 -1.45
C THR A 41 -3.64 -0.95 -1.79
N ARG A 42 -3.89 -0.13 -2.82
CA ARG A 42 -5.23 0.19 -3.32
C ARG A 42 -5.64 -0.57 -4.57
N GLY A 43 -4.81 -1.48 -5.07
CA GLY A 43 -5.06 -2.20 -6.32
C GLY A 43 -5.26 -1.30 -7.55
N LYS A 44 -4.56 -0.16 -7.60
CA LYS A 44 -4.68 0.82 -8.70
C LYS A 44 -3.66 0.55 -9.81
N GLY A 45 -4.03 0.94 -11.03
CA GLY A 45 -3.15 0.85 -12.20
C GLY A 45 -2.77 -0.61 -12.49
N PRO A 46 -1.49 -0.91 -12.80
CA PRO A 46 -1.08 -2.25 -13.19
C PRO A 46 -1.18 -3.28 -12.05
N TYR A 47 -1.26 -2.84 -10.79
CA TYR A 47 -1.32 -3.73 -9.63
C TYR A 47 -2.69 -4.40 -9.45
N GLY A 48 -3.78 -3.76 -9.89
CA GLY A 48 -5.14 -4.30 -9.73
C GLY A 48 -5.30 -5.69 -10.39
N PRO A 49 -5.01 -5.84 -11.69
CA PRO A 49 -5.07 -7.13 -12.35
C PRO A 49 -4.13 -8.19 -11.75
N LEU A 50 -2.94 -7.78 -11.27
CA LEU A 50 -1.98 -8.70 -10.66
C LEU A 50 -2.50 -9.23 -9.31
N LEU A 51 -3.00 -8.36 -8.46
CA LEU A 51 -3.59 -8.73 -7.17
C LEU A 51 -4.82 -9.63 -7.35
N GLN A 52 -5.65 -9.33 -8.36
CA GLN A 52 -6.79 -10.18 -8.72
C GLN A 52 -6.37 -11.56 -9.24
N LEU A 53 -5.35 -11.62 -10.09
CA LEU A 53 -4.83 -12.89 -10.62
C LEU A 53 -4.28 -13.80 -9.52
N LEU A 54 -3.70 -13.20 -8.48
CA LEU A 54 -3.12 -13.91 -7.35
C LEU A 54 -4.15 -14.18 -6.23
N ASP A 55 -5.36 -13.65 -6.35
CA ASP A 55 -6.39 -13.63 -5.28
C ASP A 55 -5.87 -13.09 -3.93
N VAL A 56 -5.05 -12.03 -3.99
CA VAL A 56 -4.45 -11.41 -2.81
C VAL A 56 -4.76 -9.92 -2.67
N LYS A 57 -4.67 -9.43 -1.44
CA LYS A 57 -4.64 -7.99 -1.12
C LYS A 57 -3.27 -7.60 -0.60
N ALA A 58 -2.95 -6.30 -0.63
CA ALA A 58 -1.68 -5.77 -0.16
C ALA A 58 -1.89 -4.66 0.88
N ARG A 59 -1.07 -4.66 1.94
CA ARG A 59 -1.17 -3.69 3.02
C ARG A 59 0.20 -3.31 3.58
N ALA A 60 0.43 -2.01 3.73
CA ALA A 60 1.52 -1.46 4.52
C ALA A 60 1.05 -1.20 5.95
N ASP A 61 1.52 -2.00 6.91
CA ASP A 61 1.08 -1.88 8.31
C ASP A 61 1.95 -0.97 9.17
N VAL A 62 3.26 -1.02 8.92
CA VAL A 62 4.24 -0.22 9.64
C VAL A 62 4.96 0.67 8.65
N ILE A 63 4.94 1.96 8.93
CA ILE A 63 5.62 2.98 8.15
C ILE A 63 6.55 3.73 9.10
N ALA A 64 7.85 3.65 8.84
CA ALA A 64 8.86 4.38 9.60
C ALA A 64 9.74 5.19 8.66
N GLY A 65 10.38 6.24 9.18
CA GLY A 65 11.34 7.01 8.41
C GLY A 65 11.93 8.19 9.19
N THR A 66 13.03 8.73 8.67
CA THR A 66 13.74 9.87 9.27
C THR A 66 13.92 10.99 8.25
N SER A 67 13.86 12.26 8.69
CA SER A 67 14.03 13.45 7.83
C SER A 67 13.10 13.40 6.59
N ALA A 68 13.65 13.53 5.38
CA ALA A 68 12.90 13.43 4.12
C ALA A 68 12.12 12.10 3.95
N GLY A 69 12.63 11.00 4.50
CA GLY A 69 11.93 9.71 4.51
C GLY A 69 10.74 9.73 5.46
N GLY A 70 10.84 10.43 6.59
CA GLY A 70 9.73 10.64 7.52
C GLY A 70 8.58 11.44 6.89
N ILE A 71 8.88 12.49 6.12
CA ILE A 71 7.85 13.27 5.40
C ILE A 71 7.12 12.41 4.36
N ASN A 72 7.86 11.63 3.57
CA ASN A 72 7.27 10.70 2.60
C ASN A 72 6.46 9.59 3.30
N GLY A 73 6.95 9.07 4.42
CA GLY A 73 6.23 8.08 5.24
C GLY A 73 4.93 8.65 5.83
N ALA A 74 4.96 9.88 6.33
CA ALA A 74 3.76 10.57 6.80
C ALA A 74 2.75 10.78 5.67
N ALA A 75 3.20 11.14 4.46
CA ALA A 75 2.32 11.26 3.30
C ALA A 75 1.69 9.90 2.90
N LEU A 76 2.46 8.81 2.91
CA LEU A 76 1.93 7.46 2.68
C LEU A 76 0.88 7.09 3.74
N ALA A 77 1.22 7.27 5.03
CA ALA A 77 0.33 6.95 6.15
C ALA A 77 -0.96 7.76 6.08
N LEU A 78 -0.87 9.05 5.75
CA LEU A 78 -2.02 9.91 5.55
C LEU A 78 -2.89 9.43 4.39
N SER A 79 -2.29 9.01 3.27
CA SER A 79 -3.06 8.40 2.19
C SER A 79 -3.79 7.17 2.69
N GLN A 80 -3.06 6.20 3.26
CA GLN A 80 -3.61 4.92 3.71
C GLN A 80 -4.75 5.07 4.74
N ALA A 81 -4.65 6.05 5.64
CA ALA A 81 -5.71 6.34 6.63
C ALA A 81 -6.93 7.05 6.02
N ASN A 82 -6.78 7.74 4.89
CA ASN A 82 -7.84 8.52 4.27
C ASN A 82 -8.45 7.80 3.05
N ALA A 83 -9.73 7.44 3.17
CA ALA A 83 -10.51 6.90 2.05
C ALA A 83 -10.66 7.88 0.86
N HIS A 84 -10.47 9.18 1.11
CA HIS A 84 -10.61 10.25 0.12
C HIS A 84 -9.29 10.79 -0.44
N ALA A 85 -8.13 10.28 0.01
CA ALA A 85 -6.83 10.80 -0.41
C ALA A 85 -6.42 10.45 -1.85
N ASP A 86 -7.35 9.98 -2.69
CA ASP A 86 -7.10 9.79 -4.11
C ASP A 86 -7.04 11.16 -4.81
N PRO A 87 -5.87 11.59 -5.35
CA PRO A 87 -5.77 12.89 -6.02
C PRO A 87 -6.49 12.92 -7.37
N LYS A 88 -7.06 11.79 -7.82
CA LYS A 88 -7.81 11.64 -9.08
C LYS A 88 -9.33 11.51 -8.88
N ARG A 89 -9.85 11.73 -7.67
CA ARG A 89 -11.29 11.95 -7.48
C ARG A 89 -11.68 13.39 -7.77
#